data_AF-M2AZC2-F1
#
_entry.id   AF-M2AZC2-F1
#
_cell.length_a   1.000
_cell.length_b   1.000
_cell.length_c   1.000
_cell.angle_alpha   90.00
_cell.angle_beta   90.00
_cell.angle_gamma   90.00
#
_symmetry.space_group_name_H-M   'P 1'
#
loop_
_entity.id
_entity.type
_entity.pdbx_description
1 polymer ?
#
loop_
_entity_poly.entity_id
_entity_poly.type
_entity_poly.pdbx_seq_one_letter_code
_entity_poly.pdbx_strand_id
1 'polypeptide(L)'
;MHVIGEGTMVAWISGNTPPISENAGNNEMHGRSPLRFTTDDRHWGDPRDFYRSVDQMRTLLLAATLSLVFASPAFATVQANDSVSVGGKTFGIFQLPMNGLLRYEHERPDDRELFPLFEAPHTANHRGYIAQFAITNGRLYLNSIKGRIDGKDVADQDIVDKRFPVRAHWYTGSIFISVGGYDQLEERFRYVIEFSIERGKVVATRYSDLRRIPITWNGLDAPSPTTETTEPDDARESPN
;
A
#
# COMPACT_ATOMS: atom_id res chain seq x y z
N MET A 1 -39.99 -11.80 16.05
CA MET A 1 -40.01 -10.40 16.54
C MET A 1 -39.03 -10.32 17.70
N HIS A 2 -37.81 -9.88 17.41
CA HIS A 2 -36.80 -9.50 18.40
C HIS A 2 -35.96 -8.44 17.70
N VAL A 3 -36.20 -7.18 18.06
CA VAL A 3 -35.48 -6.01 17.54
C VAL A 3 -34.34 -5.75 18.50
N ILE A 4 -33.10 -5.75 18.01
CA ILE A 4 -31.91 -5.45 18.80
C ILE A 4 -31.31 -4.13 18.32
N GLY A 5 -31.41 -3.16 19.22
CA GLY A 5 -30.66 -1.92 19.44
C GLY A 5 -29.70 -1.40 18.37
N GLU A 6 -30.00 -0.17 17.93
CA GLU A 6 -29.06 0.76 17.30
C GLU A 6 -27.95 1.17 18.28
N GLY A 7 -26.70 0.93 17.89
CA GLY A 7 -25.51 1.37 18.62
C GLY A 7 -24.86 2.55 17.91
N THR A 8 -25.03 3.75 18.44
CA THR A 8 -24.41 5.00 18.00
C THR A 8 -22.90 4.96 18.29
N MET A 9 -22.07 5.10 17.26
CA MET A 9 -20.62 5.24 17.40
C MET A 9 -20.24 6.70 17.66
N VAL A 10 -19.60 6.96 18.80
CA VAL A 10 -19.04 8.26 19.18
C VAL A 10 -17.62 8.34 18.64
N ALA A 11 -17.36 9.30 17.73
CA ALA A 11 -16.02 9.60 17.23
C ALA A 11 -15.26 10.47 18.24
N TRP A 12 -14.11 9.99 18.71
CA TRP A 12 -13.16 10.77 19.48
C TRP A 12 -12.19 11.47 18.52
N ILE A 13 -12.20 12.80 18.49
CA ILE A 13 -11.20 13.62 17.81
C ILE A 13 -10.17 14.02 18.87
N SER A 14 -9.02 13.35 18.87
CA SER A 14 -7.86 13.72 19.66
C SER A 14 -7.04 14.77 18.89
N GLY A 15 -7.05 16.01 19.37
CA GLY A 15 -6.17 17.08 18.89
C GLY A 15 -4.84 17.01 19.62
N ASN A 16 -3.75 16.78 18.89
CA ASN A 16 -2.38 16.92 19.39
C ASN A 16 -1.82 18.28 18.97
N THR A 17 -1.83 19.24 19.88
CA THR A 17 -1.00 20.45 19.82
C THR A 17 0.36 20.14 20.44
N PRO A 18 1.50 20.42 19.77
CA PRO A 18 2.81 20.26 20.39
C PRO A 18 3.05 21.34 21.46
N PRO A 19 3.70 21.01 22.59
CA PRO A 19 4.10 22.01 23.57
C PRO A 19 5.28 22.84 23.07
N ILE A 20 5.15 24.16 23.19
CA ILE A 20 6.24 25.13 23.03
C ILE A 20 7.09 25.04 24.30
N SER A 21 8.32 24.52 24.20
CA SER A 21 9.29 24.57 25.30
C SER A 21 10.08 25.88 25.24
N GLU A 22 9.73 26.80 26.14
CA GLU A 22 10.57 27.92 26.57
C GLU A 22 11.84 27.39 27.23
N ASN A 23 13.01 27.73 26.69
CA ASN A 23 14.29 27.40 27.30
C ASN A 23 14.99 28.71 27.70
N ALA A 24 14.72 29.16 28.92
CA ALA A 24 15.40 30.26 29.58
C ALA A 24 16.67 29.74 30.27
N GLY A 25 17.80 29.78 29.55
CA GLY A 25 19.12 29.45 30.07
C GLY A 25 19.94 30.70 30.34
N ASN A 26 19.94 31.14 31.61
CA ASN A 26 20.88 32.11 32.16
C ASN A 26 22.30 31.55 32.09
N ASN A 27 23.21 32.24 31.41
CA ASN A 27 24.65 31.99 31.53
C ASN A 27 25.37 33.23 32.03
N GLU A 28 26.07 33.01 33.14
CA GLU A 28 26.77 33.97 33.97
C GLU A 28 27.96 34.61 33.26
N MET A 29 28.21 35.85 33.69
CA MET A 29 29.27 36.74 33.22
C MET A 29 30.65 36.23 33.66
N HIS A 30 31.51 35.92 32.69
CA HIS A 30 32.95 35.91 32.88
C HIS A 30 33.59 37.09 32.15
N GLY A 31 34.47 37.78 32.89
CA GLY A 31 35.07 39.06 32.56
C GLY A 31 35.73 39.12 31.19
N ARG A 32 35.35 40.13 30.42
CA ARG A 32 36.02 40.49 29.17
C ARG A 32 36.97 41.66 29.41
N SER A 33 38.23 41.44 29.04
CA SER A 33 39.28 42.43 28.92
C SER A 33 38.85 43.63 28.05
N PRO A 34 39.39 44.83 28.27
CA PRO A 34 39.07 45.99 27.46
C PRO A 34 39.49 45.76 25.99
N LEU A 35 38.49 45.70 25.11
CA LEU A 35 38.67 45.67 23.66
C LEU A 35 39.32 46.98 23.22
N ARG A 36 40.55 46.88 22.70
CA ARG A 36 41.16 47.94 21.90
C ARG A 36 40.34 48.10 20.63
N PHE A 37 39.75 49.27 20.43
CA PHE A 37 39.23 49.67 19.14
C PHE A 37 40.41 49.91 18.19
N THR A 38 40.80 48.88 17.46
CA THR A 38 41.44 49.08 16.16
C THR A 38 40.30 49.40 15.20
N THR A 39 40.30 50.63 14.67
CA THR A 39 39.57 50.99 13.45
C THR A 39 40.09 50.09 12.33
N ASP A 40 39.50 48.90 12.24
CA ASP A 40 39.66 48.01 11.11
C ASP A 40 38.77 48.62 10.03
N ASP A 41 39.41 49.36 9.12
CA ASP A 41 38.84 49.81 7.85
C ASP A 41 38.52 48.58 7.00
N ARG A 42 37.53 47.80 7.46
CA ARG A 42 36.87 46.79 6.66
C ARG A 42 36.18 47.57 5.56
N HIS A 43 36.87 47.57 4.43
CA HIS A 43 36.40 47.99 3.13
C HIS A 43 34.96 47.47 2.99
N TRP A 44 33.99 48.36 3.21
CA TRP A 44 32.61 48.05 2.92
C TRP A 44 32.60 47.73 1.43
N GLY A 45 32.33 46.47 1.09
CA GLY A 45 32.26 46.03 -0.30
C GLY A 45 31.39 47.01 -1.09
N ASP A 46 31.77 47.25 -2.35
CA ASP A 46 31.10 48.21 -3.22
C ASP A 46 29.58 48.01 -3.09
N PRO A 47 28.78 49.07 -2.80
CA PRO A 47 27.33 48.96 -2.72
C PRO A 47 26.70 48.25 -3.92
N ARG A 48 27.38 48.26 -5.09
CA ARG A 48 26.99 47.53 -6.30
C ARG A 48 27.01 46.00 -6.14
N ASP A 49 27.80 45.44 -5.22
CA ASP A 49 27.82 44.00 -4.92
C ASP A 49 26.55 43.58 -4.16
N PHE A 50 25.98 44.48 -3.35
CA PHE A 50 24.69 44.23 -2.69
C PHE A 50 23.54 44.15 -3.71
N TYR A 51 23.52 45.05 -4.70
CA TYR A 51 22.49 45.03 -5.75
C TYR A 51 22.61 43.81 -6.68
N ARG A 52 23.83 43.36 -7.02
CA ARG A 52 24.04 42.10 -7.77
C ARG A 52 23.49 40.87 -7.05
N SER A 53 23.62 40.81 -5.72
CA SER A 53 23.08 39.71 -4.90
C SER A 53 21.56 39.66 -4.94
N VAL A 54 20.89 40.81 -4.90
CA VAL A 54 19.41 40.89 -4.93
C VAL A 54 18.85 40.47 -6.30
N ASP A 55 19.48 40.86 -7.40
CA ASP A 55 19.06 40.47 -8.74
C ASP A 55 19.29 38.97 -9.02
N GLN A 56 20.40 38.42 -8.51
CA GLN A 56 20.64 36.97 -8.53
C GLN A 56 19.59 36.21 -7.72
N MET A 57 19.24 36.69 -6.53
CA MET A 57 18.22 36.05 -5.68
C MET A 57 16.83 36.09 -6.32
N ARG A 58 16.46 37.19 -6.98
CA ARG A 58 15.22 37.31 -7.75
C ARG A 58 15.18 36.36 -8.94
N THR A 59 16.28 36.26 -9.68
CA THR A 59 16.40 35.34 -10.82
C THR A 59 16.24 33.89 -10.38
N LEU A 60 16.86 33.50 -9.26
CA LEU A 60 16.71 32.17 -8.68
C LEU A 60 15.28 31.89 -8.21
N LEU A 61 14.62 32.86 -7.56
CA LEU A 61 13.22 32.72 -7.13
C LEU A 61 12.27 32.57 -8.34
N LEU A 62 12.47 33.35 -9.41
CA LEU A 62 11.67 33.23 -10.62
C LEU A 62 11.88 31.88 -11.33
N ALA A 63 13.13 31.41 -11.41
CA ALA A 63 13.43 30.10 -11.97
C ALA A 63 12.83 28.95 -11.15
N ALA A 64 12.88 29.03 -9.82
CA ALA A 64 12.26 28.04 -8.94
C ALA A 64 10.73 28.03 -9.05
N THR A 65 10.12 29.22 -9.10
CA THR A 65 8.66 29.36 -9.28
C THR A 65 8.22 28.80 -10.62
N LEU A 66 8.95 29.12 -11.70
CA LEU A 66 8.66 28.60 -13.03
C LEU A 66 8.81 27.07 -13.09
N SER A 67 9.80 26.51 -12.39
CA SER A 67 10.00 25.06 -12.30
C SER A 67 8.85 24.37 -11.57
N LEU A 68 8.25 24.98 -10.54
CA LEU A 68 7.07 24.45 -9.86
C LEU A 68 5.82 24.46 -10.76
N VAL A 69 5.67 25.44 -11.65
CA VAL A 69 4.53 25.52 -12.58
C VAL A 69 4.55 24.38 -13.60
N PHE A 70 5.74 23.88 -13.96
CA PHE A 70 5.90 22.75 -14.88
C PHE A 70 6.01 21.39 -14.17
N ALA A 71 5.94 21.34 -12.84
CA ALA A 71 5.89 20.09 -12.11
C ALA A 71 4.54 19.41 -12.35
N SER A 72 4.49 18.49 -13.32
CA SER A 72 3.31 17.67 -13.54
C SER A 72 3.08 16.79 -12.31
N PRO A 73 1.85 16.74 -11.75
CA PRO A 73 1.56 15.82 -10.67
C PRO A 73 1.79 14.38 -11.15
N ALA A 74 2.78 13.71 -10.58
CA ALA A 74 2.97 12.29 -10.75
C ALA A 74 1.86 11.59 -9.93
N PHE A 75 0.77 11.24 -10.60
CA PHE A 75 -0.26 10.42 -9.97
C PHE A 75 0.32 9.04 -9.69
N ALA A 76 0.31 8.64 -8.42
CA ALA A 76 0.65 7.27 -8.05
C ALA A 76 -0.30 6.32 -8.80
N THR A 77 0.26 5.42 -9.59
CA THR A 77 -0.55 4.46 -10.34
C THR A 77 -1.13 3.45 -9.36
N VAL A 78 -2.45 3.52 -9.14
CA VAL A 78 -3.16 2.52 -8.33
C VAL A 78 -3.09 1.19 -9.09
N GLN A 79 -2.53 0.15 -8.47
CA GLN A 79 -2.48 -1.18 -9.05
C GLN A 79 -3.90 -1.70 -9.28
N ALA A 80 -4.17 -2.23 -10.48
CA ALA A 80 -5.46 -2.84 -10.80
C ALA A 80 -5.50 -4.25 -10.21
N ASN A 81 -5.96 -4.33 -8.96
CA ASN A 81 -6.08 -5.59 -8.25
C ASN A 81 -7.34 -6.35 -8.68
N ASP A 82 -7.27 -7.67 -8.57
CA ASP A 82 -8.49 -8.48 -8.56
C ASP A 82 -9.31 -8.15 -7.31
N SER A 83 -10.55 -8.60 -7.30
CA SER A 83 -11.41 -8.41 -6.12
C SER A 83 -12.15 -9.67 -5.74
N VAL A 84 -12.56 -9.74 -4.48
CA VAL A 84 -13.41 -10.80 -3.95
C VAL A 84 -14.57 -10.19 -3.18
N SER A 85 -15.78 -10.66 -3.46
CA SER A 85 -16.98 -10.32 -2.69
C SER A 85 -17.27 -11.36 -1.61
N VAL A 86 -17.40 -10.92 -0.36
CA VAL A 86 -17.74 -11.77 0.80
C VAL A 86 -18.76 -11.03 1.67
N GLY A 87 -19.87 -11.68 2.00
CA GLY A 87 -20.91 -11.08 2.85
C GLY A 87 -21.50 -9.78 2.31
N GLY A 88 -21.60 -9.64 0.98
CA GLY A 88 -22.12 -8.44 0.31
C GLY A 88 -21.14 -7.27 0.20
N LYS A 89 -19.91 -7.40 0.69
CA LYS A 89 -18.84 -6.40 0.54
C LYS A 89 -17.78 -6.88 -0.44
N THR A 90 -17.19 -5.96 -1.20
CA THR A 90 -16.12 -6.25 -2.16
C THR A 90 -14.80 -5.74 -1.65
N PHE A 91 -13.76 -6.56 -1.75
CA PHE A 91 -12.42 -6.28 -1.27
C PHE A 91 -11.41 -6.51 -2.40
N GLY A 92 -10.42 -5.63 -2.53
CA GLY A 92 -9.28 -5.88 -3.41
C GLY A 92 -8.42 -7.02 -2.85
N ILE A 93 -7.90 -7.88 -3.73
CA ILE A 93 -7.00 -8.96 -3.38
C ILE A 93 -5.71 -8.85 -4.20
N PHE A 94 -4.58 -9.11 -3.55
CA PHE A 94 -3.26 -9.17 -4.19
C PHE A 94 -2.92 -10.58 -4.68
N GLN A 95 -3.73 -11.56 -4.27
CA GLN A 95 -3.57 -12.93 -4.72
C GLN A 95 -3.96 -13.05 -6.19
N LEU A 96 -3.42 -14.08 -6.84
CA LEU A 96 -3.64 -14.33 -8.27
C LEU A 96 -4.42 -15.63 -8.49
N PRO A 97 -5.72 -15.75 -8.13
CA PRO A 97 -6.44 -17.01 -8.27
C PRO A 97 -6.57 -17.51 -9.71
N MET A 98 -6.40 -16.61 -10.68
CA MET A 98 -6.35 -16.96 -12.09
C MET A 98 -5.06 -17.68 -12.50
N ASN A 99 -3.93 -17.54 -11.79
CA ASN A 99 -2.67 -18.19 -12.16
C ASN A 99 -2.78 -19.73 -12.20
N GLY A 100 -3.69 -20.33 -11.43
CA GLY A 100 -3.96 -21.78 -11.51
C GLY A 100 -4.73 -22.20 -12.76
N LEU A 101 -5.41 -21.27 -13.44
CA LEU A 101 -6.10 -21.46 -14.71
C LEU A 101 -5.21 -21.06 -15.91
N LEU A 102 -4.35 -20.07 -15.72
CA LEU A 102 -3.36 -19.57 -16.67
C LEU A 102 -2.10 -20.45 -16.62
N ARG A 103 -2.01 -21.48 -17.47
CA ARG A 103 -0.69 -22.08 -17.75
C ARG A 103 -0.09 -21.42 -18.97
N TYR A 104 1.12 -20.90 -18.80
CA TYR A 104 1.91 -20.34 -19.88
C TYR A 104 2.35 -21.44 -20.85
N GLU A 105 2.53 -21.08 -22.12
CA GLU A 105 2.80 -21.98 -23.25
C GLU A 105 3.97 -22.97 -23.02
N HIS A 106 4.94 -22.59 -22.18
CA HIS A 106 6.10 -23.41 -21.81
C HIS A 106 5.83 -24.47 -20.71
N GLU A 107 4.64 -24.48 -20.09
CA GLU A 107 4.23 -25.44 -19.06
C GLU A 107 3.18 -26.44 -19.57
N ARG A 108 3.53 -27.29 -20.55
CA ARG A 108 2.69 -28.44 -20.96
C ARG A 108 2.74 -29.56 -19.90
N PRO A 109 1.61 -30.22 -19.58
CA PRO A 109 1.06 -31.27 -20.44
C PRO A 109 -0.49 -31.34 -20.54
N ASP A 110 -0.97 -32.15 -21.48
CA ASP A 110 -2.34 -32.64 -21.69
C ASP A 110 -3.42 -31.62 -22.08
N ASP A 111 -3.75 -31.56 -23.38
CA ASP A 111 -5.09 -31.31 -24.00
C ASP A 111 -6.01 -30.19 -23.47
N ARG A 112 -5.53 -29.31 -22.59
CA ARG A 112 -6.26 -28.15 -22.07
C ARG A 112 -6.09 -26.97 -23.02
N GLU A 113 -7.18 -26.27 -23.26
CA GLU A 113 -7.19 -25.03 -24.04
C GLU A 113 -6.25 -23.99 -23.40
N LEU A 114 -5.42 -23.38 -24.24
CA LEU A 114 -4.55 -22.27 -23.85
C LEU A 114 -5.43 -21.09 -23.44
N PHE A 115 -5.15 -20.51 -22.28
CA PHE A 115 -5.81 -19.28 -21.89
C PHE A 115 -5.28 -18.13 -22.77
N PRO A 116 -6.13 -17.21 -23.25
CA PRO A 116 -5.69 -16.14 -24.11
C PRO A 116 -4.67 -15.23 -23.41
N LEU A 117 -3.69 -14.75 -24.19
CA LEU A 117 -2.67 -13.82 -23.71
C LEU A 117 -3.28 -12.42 -23.64
N PHE A 118 -3.35 -11.85 -22.44
CA PHE A 118 -3.83 -10.49 -22.26
C PHE A 118 -2.76 -9.45 -22.55
N GLU A 119 -3.18 -8.33 -23.14
CA GLU A 119 -2.38 -7.12 -23.29
C GLU A 119 -2.36 -6.35 -21.98
N ALA A 120 -1.18 -5.98 -21.49
CA ALA A 120 -1.05 -5.10 -20.34
C ALA A 120 -1.37 -3.64 -20.74
N PRO A 121 -2.52 -3.06 -20.33
CA PRO A 121 -2.91 -1.72 -20.78
C PRO A 121 -2.04 -0.62 -20.14
N HIS A 122 -1.42 -0.91 -19.00
CA HIS A 122 -0.57 0.02 -18.26
C HIS A 122 0.30 -0.71 -17.23
N THR A 123 1.33 -0.05 -16.72
CA THR A 123 2.28 -0.61 -15.71
C THR A 123 1.60 -1.06 -14.42
N ALA A 124 0.50 -0.41 -14.03
CA ALA A 124 -0.32 -0.80 -12.88
C ALA A 124 -1.18 -2.08 -13.10
N ASN A 125 -1.27 -2.60 -14.33
CA ASN A 125 -1.94 -3.88 -14.64
C ASN A 125 -1.12 -4.68 -15.65
N HIS A 126 0.04 -5.17 -15.21
CA HIS A 126 0.91 -6.00 -16.04
C HIS A 126 0.26 -7.33 -16.47
N ARG A 127 -0.81 -7.76 -15.78
CA ARG A 127 -1.52 -9.02 -16.06
C ARG A 127 -2.47 -8.89 -17.26
N GLY A 128 -2.88 -7.68 -17.60
CA GLY A 128 -3.78 -7.40 -18.72
C GLY A 128 -5.25 -7.78 -18.50
N TYR A 129 -5.60 -8.30 -17.31
CA TYR A 129 -6.98 -8.58 -16.92
C TYR A 129 -7.30 -8.04 -15.52
N ILE A 130 -8.59 -7.97 -15.21
CA ILE A 130 -9.14 -7.74 -13.88
C ILE A 130 -10.21 -8.79 -13.64
N ALA A 131 -10.05 -9.60 -12.60
CA ALA A 131 -11.01 -10.63 -12.21
C ALA A 131 -11.79 -10.22 -10.95
N GLN A 132 -13.08 -10.56 -10.91
CA GLN A 132 -13.92 -10.44 -9.73
C GLN A 132 -14.36 -11.82 -9.28
N PHE A 133 -14.07 -12.13 -8.04
CA PHE A 133 -14.45 -13.37 -7.38
C PHE A 133 -15.56 -13.13 -6.36
N ALA A 134 -16.20 -14.21 -5.92
CA ALA A 134 -17.02 -14.22 -4.72
C ALA A 134 -16.82 -15.49 -3.91
N ILE A 135 -16.80 -15.34 -2.60
CA ILE A 135 -16.91 -16.46 -1.67
C ILE A 135 -18.36 -16.51 -1.18
N THR A 136 -19.10 -17.51 -1.65
CA THR A 136 -20.50 -17.74 -1.26
C THR A 136 -20.74 -19.22 -1.02
N ASN A 137 -21.52 -19.55 0.02
CA ASN A 137 -21.83 -20.93 0.39
C ASN A 137 -20.57 -21.82 0.52
N GLY A 138 -19.51 -21.29 1.14
CA GLY A 138 -18.25 -22.00 1.37
C GLY A 138 -17.45 -22.33 0.10
N ARG A 139 -17.71 -21.64 -1.01
CA ARG A 139 -17.05 -21.87 -2.30
C ARG A 139 -16.63 -20.57 -2.97
N LEU A 140 -15.51 -20.65 -3.69
CA LEU A 140 -15.00 -19.58 -4.53
C LEU A 140 -15.59 -19.67 -5.94
N TYR A 141 -16.08 -18.54 -6.43
CA TYR A 141 -16.59 -18.38 -7.78
C TYR A 141 -15.91 -17.21 -8.46
N LEU A 142 -15.63 -17.34 -9.75
CA LEU A 142 -15.30 -16.24 -10.64
C LEU A 142 -16.62 -15.64 -11.15
N ASN A 143 -16.89 -14.39 -10.79
CA ASN A 143 -18.11 -13.67 -11.12
C ASN A 143 -17.99 -12.86 -12.41
N SER A 144 -16.82 -12.31 -12.67
CA SER A 144 -16.51 -11.66 -13.93
C SER A 144 -15.01 -11.63 -14.19
N ILE A 145 -14.63 -11.48 -15.44
CA ILE A 145 -13.27 -11.21 -15.87
C ILE A 145 -13.33 -10.28 -17.08
N LYS A 146 -12.44 -9.29 -17.12
CA LYS A 146 -12.29 -8.40 -18.28
C LYS A 146 -10.84 -8.12 -18.55
N GLY A 147 -10.51 -7.88 -19.80
CA GLY A 147 -9.16 -7.55 -20.22
C GLY A 147 -9.14 -7.13 -21.68
N ARG A 148 -7.94 -7.10 -22.25
CA ARG A 148 -7.72 -6.75 -23.65
C ARG A 148 -6.93 -7.84 -24.35
N ILE A 149 -7.42 -8.31 -25.49
CA ILE A 149 -6.83 -9.40 -26.30
C ILE A 149 -6.87 -8.96 -27.77
N ASP A 150 -5.75 -9.04 -28.47
CA ASP A 150 -5.59 -8.64 -29.88
C ASP A 150 -6.17 -7.23 -30.20
N GLY A 151 -5.86 -6.27 -29.33
CA GLY A 151 -6.29 -4.88 -29.43
C GLY A 151 -7.75 -4.63 -29.09
N LYS A 152 -8.49 -5.64 -28.63
CA LYS A 152 -9.93 -5.57 -28.34
C LYS A 152 -10.20 -5.80 -26.85
N ASP A 153 -11.08 -4.97 -26.29
CA ASP A 153 -11.61 -5.21 -24.95
C ASP A 153 -12.57 -6.41 -25.00
N VAL A 154 -12.37 -7.36 -24.10
CA VAL A 154 -13.12 -8.62 -24.01
C VAL A 154 -13.51 -8.91 -22.57
N ALA A 155 -14.59 -9.64 -22.35
CA ALA A 155 -15.10 -9.94 -21.02
C ALA A 155 -15.78 -11.32 -20.93
N ASP A 156 -15.76 -11.88 -19.73
CA ASP A 156 -16.56 -13.03 -19.31
C ASP A 156 -16.52 -14.21 -20.28
N GLN A 157 -17.62 -14.45 -21.00
CA GLN A 157 -17.79 -15.59 -21.92
C GLN A 157 -16.88 -15.52 -23.14
N ASP A 158 -16.45 -14.31 -23.53
CA ASP A 158 -15.46 -14.12 -24.60
C ASP A 158 -14.06 -14.58 -24.19
N ILE A 159 -13.82 -14.73 -22.88
CA ILE A 159 -12.54 -15.14 -22.29
C ILE A 159 -12.61 -16.59 -21.77
N VAL A 160 -13.70 -16.93 -21.08
CA VAL A 160 -13.94 -18.24 -20.47
C VAL A 160 -15.26 -18.75 -21.01
N ASP A 161 -15.23 -19.77 -21.87
CA ASP A 161 -16.42 -20.39 -22.48
C ASP A 161 -17.26 -21.18 -21.47
N LYS A 162 -17.79 -20.48 -20.47
CA LYS A 162 -18.63 -20.99 -19.38
C LYS A 162 -19.60 -19.90 -18.96
N ARG A 163 -20.79 -20.33 -18.52
CA ARG A 163 -21.75 -19.43 -17.91
C ARG A 163 -21.27 -18.99 -16.53
N PHE A 164 -21.22 -17.68 -16.30
CA PHE A 164 -20.90 -17.09 -15.02
C PHE A 164 -22.12 -17.14 -14.05
N PRO A 165 -21.88 -17.24 -12.73
CA PRO A 165 -20.58 -17.35 -12.07
C PRO A 165 -19.94 -18.74 -12.24
N VAL A 166 -18.63 -18.79 -12.50
CA VAL A 166 -17.89 -20.03 -12.73
C VAL A 166 -17.26 -20.49 -11.43
N ARG A 167 -17.50 -21.74 -11.00
CA ARG A 167 -16.84 -22.29 -9.81
C ARG A 167 -15.32 -22.41 -10.03
N ALA A 168 -14.54 -21.77 -9.17
CA ALA A 168 -13.08 -21.70 -9.24
C ALA A 168 -12.38 -22.97 -8.73
N HIS A 169 -12.76 -24.14 -9.27
CA HIS A 169 -12.26 -25.44 -8.83
C HIS A 169 -10.76 -25.67 -9.11
N TRP A 170 -10.16 -24.82 -9.94
CA TRP A 170 -8.73 -24.80 -10.25
C TRP A 170 -7.90 -24.18 -9.12
N TYR A 171 -8.48 -23.34 -8.27
CA TYR A 171 -7.73 -22.61 -7.27
C TYR A 171 -7.55 -23.41 -5.98
N THR A 172 -6.31 -23.53 -5.53
CA THR A 172 -5.92 -23.99 -4.19
C THR A 172 -4.88 -23.01 -3.66
N GLY A 173 -5.10 -22.49 -2.45
CA GLY A 173 -4.27 -21.42 -1.87
C GLY A 173 -5.04 -20.66 -0.80
N SER A 174 -4.54 -19.49 -0.40
CA SER A 174 -5.22 -18.64 0.58
C SER A 174 -5.59 -17.30 -0.03
N ILE A 175 -6.82 -16.83 0.22
CA ILE A 175 -7.27 -15.47 -0.10
C ILE A 175 -7.26 -14.64 1.17
N PHE A 176 -6.66 -13.45 1.10
CA PHE A 176 -6.54 -12.54 2.22
C PHE A 176 -7.33 -11.27 1.96
N ILE A 177 -8.14 -10.90 2.94
CA ILE A 177 -8.93 -9.67 2.92
C ILE A 177 -8.47 -8.79 4.08
N SER A 178 -8.00 -7.59 3.77
CA SER A 178 -7.74 -6.56 4.78
C SER A 178 -9.05 -5.93 5.23
N VAL A 179 -9.33 -5.97 6.52
CA VAL A 179 -10.48 -5.34 7.14
C VAL A 179 -9.98 -4.24 8.05
N GLY A 180 -9.98 -2.99 7.59
CA GLY A 180 -9.49 -1.84 8.38
C GLY A 180 -8.34 -1.11 7.69
N GLY A 181 -7.67 -0.24 8.45
CA GLY A 181 -6.57 0.59 7.94
C GLY A 181 -5.28 -0.20 7.71
N TYR A 182 -4.46 0.31 6.79
CA TYR A 182 -3.06 -0.05 6.63
C TYR A 182 -2.22 0.90 7.49
N ASP A 183 -1.41 0.36 8.39
CA ASP A 183 -0.43 1.11 9.15
C ASP A 183 0.82 1.28 8.27
N GLN A 184 1.09 2.52 7.85
CA GLN A 184 2.24 2.84 6.99
C GLN A 184 3.57 2.77 7.75
N LEU A 185 3.58 3.00 9.06
CA LEU A 185 4.80 2.99 9.87
C LEU A 185 5.25 1.54 10.12
N GLU A 186 4.30 0.65 10.38
CA GLU A 186 4.57 -0.76 10.67
C GLU A 186 4.52 -1.67 9.43
N GLU A 187 4.06 -1.13 8.29
CA GLU A 187 3.79 -1.89 7.06
C GLU A 187 2.84 -3.09 7.29
N ARG A 188 1.79 -2.88 8.09
CA ARG A 188 0.87 -3.94 8.54
C ARG A 188 -0.58 -3.59 8.30
N PHE A 189 -1.39 -4.58 7.96
CA PHE A 189 -2.85 -4.44 7.98
C PHE A 189 -3.37 -4.71 9.39
N ARG A 190 -4.24 -3.81 9.89
CA ARG A 190 -4.74 -3.90 11.26
C ARG A 190 -5.53 -5.18 11.53
N TYR A 191 -6.42 -5.58 10.62
CA TYR A 191 -7.10 -6.87 10.69
C TYR A 191 -7.11 -7.55 9.32
N VAL A 192 -6.92 -8.86 9.35
CA VAL A 192 -6.88 -9.68 8.15
C VAL A 192 -7.76 -10.91 8.34
N ILE A 193 -8.58 -11.20 7.33
CA ILE A 193 -9.32 -12.46 7.21
C ILE A 193 -8.63 -13.31 6.16
N GLU A 194 -8.21 -14.51 6.54
CA GLU A 194 -7.65 -15.51 5.64
C GLU A 194 -8.70 -16.59 5.35
N PHE A 195 -8.95 -16.85 4.07
CA PHE A 195 -9.71 -18.00 3.58
C PHE A 195 -8.76 -19.01 2.97
N SER A 196 -8.54 -20.15 3.62
CA SER A 196 -7.83 -21.27 3.01
C SER A 196 -8.78 -22.03 2.09
N ILE A 197 -8.38 -22.19 0.83
CA ILE A 197 -9.21 -22.73 -0.25
C ILE A 197 -8.52 -23.93 -0.86
N GLU A 198 -9.26 -25.03 -0.98
CA GLU A 198 -8.85 -26.25 -1.69
C GLU A 198 -9.82 -26.53 -2.82
N ARG A 199 -9.31 -26.53 -4.07
CA ARG A 199 -10.11 -26.77 -5.28
C ARG A 199 -11.41 -25.95 -5.29
N GLY A 200 -11.30 -24.67 -4.97
CA GLY A 200 -12.42 -23.72 -4.90
C GLY A 200 -13.40 -23.93 -3.73
N LYS A 201 -13.10 -24.79 -2.75
CA LYS A 201 -13.87 -24.94 -1.51
C LYS A 201 -13.11 -24.26 -0.37
N VAL A 202 -13.79 -23.44 0.42
CA VAL A 202 -13.22 -22.89 1.66
C VAL A 202 -13.13 -24.01 2.69
N VAL A 203 -11.92 -24.31 3.15
CA VAL A 203 -11.65 -25.37 4.13
C VAL A 203 -11.34 -24.80 5.52
N ALA A 204 -10.87 -23.56 5.60
CA ALA A 204 -10.68 -22.85 6.86
C ALA A 204 -10.85 -21.34 6.66
N THR A 205 -11.32 -20.68 7.72
CA THR A 205 -11.34 -19.21 7.83
C THR A 205 -10.60 -18.83 9.10
N ARG A 206 -9.58 -17.98 8.99
CA ARG A 206 -8.82 -17.48 10.14
C ARG A 206 -8.92 -15.97 10.23
N TYR A 207 -8.95 -15.48 11.46
CA TYR A 207 -8.96 -14.06 11.79
C TYR A 207 -7.66 -13.76 12.52
N SER A 208 -6.96 -12.73 12.08
CA SER A 208 -5.73 -12.27 12.74
C SER A 208 -5.75 -10.76 12.89
N ASP A 209 -5.40 -10.31 14.08
CA ASP A 209 -4.89 -8.98 14.33
C ASP A 209 -3.45 -8.89 13.80
N LEU A 210 -3.15 -7.81 13.08
CA LEU A 210 -1.78 -7.43 12.68
C LEU A 210 -1.00 -8.52 11.92
N ARG A 211 -1.26 -8.66 10.62
CA ARG A 211 -0.46 -9.53 9.74
C ARG A 211 0.39 -8.69 8.78
N ARG A 212 1.69 -8.94 8.76
CA ARG A 212 2.57 -8.46 7.68
C ARG A 212 2.35 -9.34 6.45
N ILE A 213 1.73 -8.79 5.42
CA ILE A 213 1.62 -9.43 4.12
C ILE A 213 2.53 -8.64 3.17
N PRO A 214 3.62 -9.23 2.67
CA PRO A 214 4.46 -8.58 1.68
C PRO A 214 3.60 -8.19 0.48
N ILE A 215 3.76 -6.97 -0.02
CA ILE A 215 3.03 -6.49 -1.21
C ILE A 215 3.32 -7.37 -2.44
N THR A 216 4.45 -8.07 -2.44
CA THR A 216 4.88 -9.00 -3.50
C THR A 216 4.31 -10.41 -3.37
N TRP A 217 3.61 -10.74 -2.28
CA TRP A 217 3.13 -12.10 -2.03
C TRP A 217 1.87 -12.42 -2.83
N ASN A 218 1.88 -13.54 -3.57
CA ASN A 218 0.94 -13.84 -4.65
C ASN A 218 -0.22 -14.78 -4.30
N GLY A 219 -0.37 -15.22 -3.04
CA GLY A 219 -1.39 -16.19 -2.66
C GLY A 219 -0.91 -17.63 -2.49
N LEU A 220 0.29 -17.94 -2.99
CA LEU A 220 0.85 -19.29 -3.02
C LEU A 220 1.88 -19.43 -1.90
N ASP A 221 1.76 -20.52 -1.13
CA ASP A 221 2.44 -20.78 0.15
C ASP A 221 2.16 -19.70 1.20
N ALA A 222 1.43 -20.06 2.27
CA ALA A 222 1.18 -19.13 3.36
C ALA A 222 2.55 -18.59 3.84
N PRO A 223 2.75 -17.26 3.94
CA PRO A 223 3.97 -16.76 4.56
C PRO A 223 4.00 -17.39 5.95
N SER A 224 5.07 -18.13 6.25
CA SER A 224 5.30 -18.69 7.57
C SER A 224 4.98 -17.59 8.58
N PRO A 225 4.14 -17.84 9.58
CA PRO A 225 3.96 -16.86 10.63
C PRO A 225 5.36 -16.55 11.13
N THR A 226 5.82 -15.31 10.92
CA THR A 226 7.08 -14.88 11.50
C THR A 226 6.83 -15.01 12.99
N THR A 227 7.40 -16.04 13.60
CA THR A 227 7.46 -16.17 15.04
C THR A 227 8.38 -15.04 15.49
N GLU A 228 7.85 -13.81 15.55
CA GLU A 228 8.37 -12.80 16.45
C GLU A 228 8.05 -13.34 17.84
N THR A 229 8.92 -14.23 18.30
CA THR A 229 9.12 -14.47 19.71
C THR A 229 9.44 -13.10 20.28
N THR A 230 8.45 -12.45 20.87
CA THR A 230 8.68 -11.34 21.78
C THR A 230 9.54 -11.91 22.90
N GLU A 231 10.85 -11.77 22.75
CA GLU A 231 11.81 -12.05 23.81
C GLU A 231 11.43 -11.10 24.95
N PRO A 232 11.09 -11.61 26.15
CA PRO A 232 10.75 -10.75 27.26
C PRO A 232 11.99 -9.93 27.64
N ASP A 233 11.90 -8.61 27.49
CA ASP A 233 12.92 -7.61 27.82
C ASP A 233 13.01 -7.41 29.36
N ASP A 234 13.16 -8.52 30.10
CA ASP A 234 13.23 -8.53 31.57
C ASP A 234 14.31 -9.50 32.05
N ALA A 235 15.57 -9.13 31.82
CA ALA A 235 16.71 -9.69 32.53
C ALA A 235 17.89 -8.70 32.56
N ARG A 236 17.69 -7.51 33.13
CA ARG A 236 18.80 -6.75 33.74
C ARG A 236 18.81 -7.06 35.22
N GLU A 237 19.54 -8.12 35.57
CA GLU A 237 19.99 -8.36 36.94
C GLU A 237 20.83 -7.16 37.44
N SER A 238 20.42 -6.60 38.57
CA SER A 238 21.24 -5.65 39.34
C SER A 238 22.35 -6.42 40.05
N PRO A 239 23.63 -6.01 39.93
CA PRO A 239 24.68 -6.58 40.76
C PRO A 239 24.63 -5.96 42.17
N ASN A 240 24.75 -6.82 43.18
CA ASN A 240 25.03 -6.47 44.58
C ASN A 240 26.45 -5.93 44.77
#